data_AF-G4ZHA1-F1
#
_entry.id   AF-G4ZHA1-F1
#
_cell.length_a   1.000
_cell.length_b   1.000
_cell.length_c   1.000
_cell.angle_alpha   90.00
_cell.angle_beta   90.00
_cell.angle_gamma   90.00
#
_symmetry.space_group_name_H-M   'P 1'
#
loop_
_entity.id
_entity.type
_entity.pdbx_description
1 polymer ?
#
loop_
_entity_poly.entity_id
_entity_poly.type
_entity_poly.pdbx_seq_one_letter_code
_entity_poly.pdbx_strand_id
1 'polypeptide(L)'
;MAEAETGILAGFLPDLAKNISESVVDVTGEVENALHQKLESTGSKKKQARQLNAVAKGSGKYMSKVHRAFEKNFDKFELYVRRNIVSVPEALADEVAQIRAERHKENGGEKAAVPEEEEDASLSNEEREERRLDAQLEALRLKLRELTASNQSLELEQKALDQRTQQFQEYVSQVSFLDDMPERAISPLKRTAEHISALHEAFLQMDSIQAALEEDSRQFKRSKVTTRGSFRNLHKRFTARASEMTYRTTEDLEDLHSKLLTM
;
A
#
# COMPACT_ATOMS: atom_id res chain seq x y z
N MET A 1 21.65 29.60 -39.95
CA MET A 1 22.36 30.66 -39.19
C MET A 1 21.40 31.09 -38.11
N ALA A 2 21.63 30.62 -36.88
CA ALA A 2 20.83 31.00 -35.73
C ALA A 2 21.34 32.36 -35.25
N GLU A 3 20.58 33.42 -35.52
CA GLU A 3 20.81 34.70 -34.86
C GLU A 3 20.61 34.47 -33.36
N ALA A 4 21.65 34.74 -32.59
CA ALA A 4 21.65 34.60 -31.15
C ALA A 4 20.46 35.38 -30.57
N GLU A 5 19.62 34.70 -29.78
CA GLU A 5 18.42 35.25 -29.17
C GLU A 5 18.79 36.30 -28.11
N THR A 6 19.00 37.54 -28.51
CA THR A 6 19.25 38.67 -27.62
C THR A 6 18.04 39.60 -27.62
N GLY A 7 17.07 39.30 -26.75
CA GLY A 7 15.89 40.15 -26.56
C GLY A 7 15.02 39.69 -25.40
N ILE A 8 14.09 40.56 -24.97
CA ILE A 8 13.14 40.33 -23.85
C ILE A 8 12.36 39.00 -24.01
N LEU A 9 12.24 38.50 -25.24
CA LEU A 9 11.49 37.30 -25.59
C LEU A 9 12.30 36.00 -25.60
N ALA A 10 13.63 36.07 -25.47
CA ALA A 10 14.52 34.90 -25.61
C ALA A 10 14.26 33.80 -24.56
N GLY A 11 13.69 34.15 -23.40
CA GLY A 11 13.18 33.17 -22.43
C GLY A 11 11.66 33.00 -22.48
N PHE A 12 10.92 34.08 -22.69
CA PHE A 12 9.46 34.06 -22.56
C PHE A 12 8.74 33.21 -23.61
N LEU A 13 9.11 33.30 -24.89
CA LEU A 13 8.42 32.56 -25.94
C LEU A 13 8.69 31.04 -25.87
N PRO A 14 9.95 30.59 -25.64
CA PRO A 14 10.22 29.19 -25.35
C PRO A 14 9.51 28.66 -24.10
N ASP A 15 9.50 29.42 -22.99
CA ASP A 15 8.83 29.02 -21.76
C ASP A 15 7.31 28.93 -21.94
N LEU A 16 6.71 29.85 -22.70
CA LEU A 16 5.29 29.82 -23.03
C LEU A 16 4.95 28.60 -23.91
N ALA A 17 5.78 28.29 -24.91
CA ALA A 17 5.61 27.10 -25.74
C ALA A 17 5.62 25.82 -24.89
N LYS A 18 6.60 25.73 -23.98
CA LYS A 18 6.76 24.60 -23.07
C LYS A 18 5.53 24.45 -22.16
N ASN A 19 5.09 25.52 -21.51
CA ASN A 19 3.90 25.50 -20.65
C ASN A 19 2.63 25.07 -21.40
N ILE A 20 2.45 25.52 -22.64
CA ILE A 20 1.31 25.10 -23.47
C ILE A 20 1.42 23.61 -23.83
N SER A 21 2.62 23.12 -24.16
CA SER A 21 2.83 21.71 -24.47
C SER A 21 2.55 20.80 -23.27
N GLU A 22 2.99 21.19 -22.06
CA GLU A 22 2.72 20.48 -20.81
C GLU A 22 1.21 20.46 -20.50
N SER A 23 0.53 21.61 -20.65
CA SER A 23 -0.93 21.69 -20.47
C SER A 23 -1.70 20.77 -21.43
N VAL A 24 -1.26 20.64 -22.69
CA VAL A 24 -1.89 19.72 -23.66
C VAL A 24 -1.73 18.25 -23.22
N VAL A 25 -0.60 17.89 -22.60
CA VAL A 25 -0.37 16.55 -22.06
C VAL A 25 -1.27 16.28 -20.86
N ASP A 26 -1.39 17.23 -19.92
CA ASP A 26 -2.25 17.08 -18.75
C ASP A 26 -3.73 16.89 -19.16
N VAL A 27 -4.22 17.72 -20.09
CA VAL A 27 -5.58 17.60 -20.63
C VAL A 27 -5.78 16.27 -21.37
N THR A 28 -4.74 15.68 -21.97
CA THR A 28 -4.82 14.35 -22.57
C THR A 28 -5.16 13.29 -21.52
N GLY A 29 -4.49 13.33 -20.36
CA GLY A 29 -4.76 12.43 -19.24
C GLY A 29 -6.17 12.60 -18.68
N GLU A 30 -6.64 13.84 -18.56
CA GLU A 30 -8.01 14.13 -18.12
C GLU A 30 -9.06 13.60 -19.09
N VAL A 31 -8.86 13.79 -20.40
CA VAL A 31 -9.77 13.29 -21.44
C VAL A 31 -9.81 11.76 -21.43
N GLU A 32 -8.67 11.10 -21.29
CA GLU A 32 -8.60 9.64 -21.15
C GLU A 32 -9.35 9.14 -19.93
N ASN A 33 -9.13 9.77 -18.77
CA ASN A 33 -9.82 9.43 -17.53
C ASN A 33 -11.34 9.66 -17.63
N ALA A 34 -11.77 10.77 -18.24
CA ALA A 34 -13.19 11.06 -18.45
C ALA A 34 -13.84 10.04 -19.41
N LEU A 35 -13.14 9.63 -20.47
CA LEU A 35 -13.59 8.59 -21.38
C LEU A 35 -13.67 7.23 -20.68
N HIS A 36 -12.70 6.91 -19.83
CA HIS A 36 -12.70 5.69 -19.03
C HIS A 36 -13.91 5.61 -18.08
N GLN A 37 -14.27 6.71 -17.43
CA GLN A 37 -15.44 6.78 -16.55
C GLN A 37 -16.78 6.60 -17.30
N LYS A 38 -16.83 7.01 -18.58
CA LYS A 38 -18.03 6.89 -19.42
C LYS A 38 -18.16 5.56 -20.15
N LEU A 39 -17.14 4.68 -20.09
CA LEU A 39 -17.23 3.36 -20.70
C LEU A 39 -18.16 2.46 -19.87
N GLU A 40 -19.14 1.87 -20.52
CA GLU A 40 -20.01 0.87 -19.90
C GLU A 40 -19.20 -0.38 -19.50
N SER A 41 -19.44 -0.87 -18.29
CA SER A 41 -18.81 -2.09 -17.80
C SER A 41 -19.31 -3.29 -18.60
N THR A 42 -18.53 -3.73 -19.59
CA THR A 42 -18.80 -5.00 -20.24
C THR A 42 -18.43 -6.12 -19.28
N GLY A 43 -19.39 -6.99 -18.92
CA GLY A 43 -19.17 -8.13 -18.00
C GLY A 43 -18.09 -9.14 -18.43
N SER A 44 -17.41 -8.93 -19.56
CA SER A 44 -16.23 -9.67 -19.99
C SER A 44 -14.97 -8.80 -19.88
N LYS A 45 -14.06 -9.19 -18.98
CA LYS A 45 -12.75 -8.54 -18.79
C LYS A 45 -11.97 -8.36 -20.10
N LYS A 46 -12.07 -9.33 -21.03
CA LYS A 46 -11.40 -9.28 -22.34
C LYS A 46 -11.99 -8.21 -23.27
N LYS A 47 -13.30 -7.96 -23.21
CA LYS A 47 -13.95 -6.91 -24.01
C LYS A 47 -13.66 -5.53 -23.42
N GLN A 48 -13.71 -5.41 -22.09
CA GLN A 48 -13.36 -4.18 -21.38
C GLN A 48 -11.91 -3.77 -21.66
N ALA A 49 -10.96 -4.70 -21.57
CA ALA A 49 -9.55 -4.42 -21.89
C ALA A 49 -9.34 -3.97 -23.35
N ARG A 50 -10.14 -4.48 -24.31
CA ARG A 50 -10.09 -4.03 -25.70
C ARG A 50 -10.64 -2.61 -25.87
N GLN A 51 -11.72 -2.27 -25.17
CA GLN A 51 -12.29 -0.92 -25.18
C GLN A 51 -11.33 0.09 -24.55
N LEU A 52 -10.74 -0.22 -23.40
CA LEU A 52 -9.74 0.63 -22.75
C LEU A 52 -8.53 0.88 -23.64
N ASN A 53 -8.00 -0.17 -24.28
CA ASN A 53 -6.91 -0.04 -25.25
C ASN A 53 -7.30 0.77 -26.49
N ALA A 54 -8.55 0.66 -26.95
CA ALA A 54 -9.04 1.42 -28.09
C ALA A 54 -9.18 2.90 -27.74
N VAL A 55 -9.67 3.22 -26.54
CA VAL A 55 -9.74 4.59 -26.02
C VAL A 55 -8.35 5.18 -25.92
N ALA A 56 -7.41 4.55 -25.19
CA ALA A 56 -6.04 5.04 -25.03
C ALA A 56 -5.31 5.26 -26.37
N LYS A 57 -5.49 4.33 -27.34
CA LYS A 57 -4.91 4.51 -28.68
C LYS A 57 -5.60 5.62 -29.48
N GLY A 58 -6.90 5.80 -29.30
CA GLY A 58 -7.69 6.81 -29.98
C GLY A 58 -7.39 8.22 -29.48
N SER A 59 -7.44 8.41 -28.16
CA SER A 59 -7.07 9.64 -27.47
C SER A 59 -5.63 10.03 -27.76
N GLY A 60 -4.67 9.10 -27.61
CA GLY A 60 -3.26 9.37 -27.89
C GLY A 60 -3.02 9.83 -29.33
N LYS A 61 -3.66 9.19 -30.33
CA LYS A 61 -3.57 9.62 -31.73
C LYS A 61 -4.23 10.97 -31.99
N TYR A 62 -5.36 11.24 -31.36
CA TYR A 62 -6.05 12.53 -31.49
C TYR A 62 -5.23 13.66 -30.87
N MET A 63 -4.76 13.47 -29.64
CA MET A 63 -3.98 14.47 -28.92
C MET A 63 -2.60 14.70 -29.56
N SER A 64 -1.99 13.67 -30.17
CA SER A 64 -0.78 13.86 -31.00
C SER A 64 -1.03 14.81 -32.20
N LYS A 65 -2.22 14.74 -32.82
CA LYS A 65 -2.58 15.67 -33.92
C LYS A 65 -2.84 17.07 -33.40
N VAL A 66 -3.50 17.18 -32.24
CA VAL A 66 -3.74 18.46 -31.56
C VAL A 66 -2.42 19.12 -31.21
N HIS A 67 -1.50 18.39 -30.57
CA HIS A 67 -0.15 18.85 -30.24
C HIS A 67 0.58 19.39 -31.46
N ARG A 68 0.62 18.60 -32.55
CA ARG A 68 1.27 19.02 -33.81
C ARG A 68 0.62 20.25 -34.43
N ALA A 69 -0.70 20.40 -34.30
CA ALA A 69 -1.40 21.60 -34.77
C ALA A 69 -1.09 22.82 -33.89
N PHE A 70 -0.99 22.64 -32.58
CA PHE A 70 -0.59 23.67 -31.64
C PHE A 70 0.83 24.14 -31.88
N GLU A 71 1.82 23.23 -31.98
CA GLU A 71 3.21 23.56 -32.33
C GLU A 71 3.26 24.43 -33.59
N LYS A 72 2.64 23.97 -34.68
CA LYS A 72 2.64 24.71 -35.94
C LYS A 72 1.96 26.09 -35.84
N ASN A 73 0.92 26.21 -35.03
CA ASN A 73 0.24 27.49 -34.82
C ASN A 73 1.06 28.40 -33.90
N PHE A 74 1.77 27.82 -32.94
CA PHE A 74 2.65 28.54 -32.04
C PHE A 74 3.89 29.05 -32.78
N ASP A 75 4.49 28.27 -33.68
CA ASP A 75 5.58 28.72 -34.56
C ASP A 75 5.16 29.97 -35.37
N LYS A 76 3.92 29.99 -35.87
CA LYS A 76 3.37 31.15 -36.58
C LYS A 76 3.14 32.34 -35.66
N PHE A 77 2.63 32.09 -34.46
CA PHE A 77 2.43 33.11 -33.45
C PHE A 77 3.77 33.72 -33.04
N GLU A 78 4.76 32.90 -32.78
CA GLU A 78 6.12 33.30 -32.45
C GLU A 78 6.72 34.17 -33.55
N LEU A 79 6.61 33.72 -34.81
CA LEU A 79 7.05 34.49 -35.96
C LEU A 79 6.33 35.84 -36.05
N TYR A 80 5.01 35.87 -35.80
CA TYR A 80 4.22 37.10 -35.82
C TYR A 80 4.64 38.07 -34.72
N VAL A 81 4.85 37.59 -33.50
CA VAL A 81 5.29 38.41 -32.35
C VAL A 81 6.66 39.00 -32.63
N ARG A 82 7.61 38.18 -33.09
CA ARG A 82 8.97 38.61 -33.43
C ARG A 82 8.96 39.66 -34.56
N ARG A 83 8.10 39.49 -35.57
CA ARG A 83 8.08 40.34 -36.78
C ARG A 83 7.21 41.59 -36.68
N ASN A 84 6.24 41.66 -35.78
CA ASN A 84 5.28 42.78 -35.73
C ASN A 84 5.22 43.48 -34.37
N ILE A 85 5.30 42.73 -33.27
CA ILE A 85 5.09 43.31 -31.93
C ILE A 85 6.40 43.83 -31.36
N VAL A 86 7.48 43.07 -31.49
CA VAL A 86 8.79 43.41 -30.90
C VAL A 86 9.81 43.94 -31.91
N SER A 87 9.48 43.85 -33.20
CA SER A 87 10.29 44.48 -34.26
C SER A 87 10.13 45.99 -34.25
N VAL A 88 11.25 46.71 -34.31
CA VAL A 88 11.25 48.14 -34.60
C VAL A 88 11.33 48.33 -36.13
N PRO A 89 10.45 49.12 -36.75
CA PRO A 89 10.57 49.45 -38.18
C PRO A 89 11.91 50.10 -38.48
N GLU A 90 12.53 49.72 -39.60
CA GLU A 90 13.89 50.16 -39.97
C GLU A 90 14.00 51.70 -40.08
N ALA A 91 12.93 52.36 -40.53
CA ALA A 91 12.87 53.83 -40.62
C ALA A 91 12.97 54.54 -39.25
N LEU A 92 12.63 53.87 -38.15
CA LEU A 92 12.67 54.41 -36.78
C LEU A 92 13.80 53.79 -35.95
N ALA A 93 14.63 52.93 -36.55
CA ALA A 93 15.68 52.22 -35.83
C ALA A 93 16.68 53.19 -35.20
N ASP A 94 17.09 54.23 -35.94
CA ASP A 94 18.05 55.23 -35.48
C ASP A 94 17.45 56.13 -34.37
N GLU A 95 16.19 56.54 -34.50
CA GLU A 95 15.48 57.33 -33.48
C GLU A 95 15.29 56.54 -32.18
N VAL A 96 14.90 55.27 -32.28
CA VAL A 96 14.75 54.40 -31.10
C VAL A 96 16.12 54.08 -30.49
N ALA A 97 17.17 53.93 -31.29
CA ALA A 97 18.54 53.77 -30.79
C ALA A 97 19.02 55.03 -30.06
N GLN A 98 18.67 56.22 -30.56
CA GLN A 98 18.95 57.49 -29.89
C GLN A 98 18.18 57.61 -28.57
N ILE A 99 16.87 57.34 -28.54
CA ILE A 99 16.06 57.35 -27.31
C ILE A 99 16.61 56.36 -26.28
N ARG A 100 17.05 55.17 -26.72
CA ARG A 100 17.70 54.20 -25.83
C ARG A 100 19.04 54.72 -25.30
N ALA A 101 19.85 55.34 -26.16
CA ALA A 101 21.14 55.92 -25.76
C ALA A 101 20.96 57.11 -24.82
N GLU A 102 19.93 57.94 -25.02
CA GLU A 102 19.56 59.06 -24.15
C GLU A 102 19.10 58.57 -22.78
N ARG A 103 18.21 57.57 -22.71
CA ARG A 103 17.83 56.93 -21.44
C ARG A 103 19.01 56.29 -20.71
N HIS A 104 19.96 55.71 -21.43
CA HIS A 104 21.17 55.18 -20.83
C HIS A 104 22.13 56.27 -20.33
N LYS A 105 22.10 57.46 -20.93
CA LYS A 105 22.87 58.63 -20.47
C LYS A 105 22.20 59.31 -19.28
N GLU A 106 20.87 59.47 -19.26
CA GLU A 106 20.14 59.98 -18.09
C GLU A 106 20.35 59.10 -16.86
N ASN A 107 20.46 57.78 -17.02
CA ASN A 107 20.76 56.84 -15.93
C ASN A 107 22.27 56.70 -15.62
N GLY A 108 23.18 57.36 -16.34
CA GLY A 108 24.62 57.13 -16.23
C GLY A 108 25.49 58.38 -16.29
N GLY A 109 24.90 59.57 -16.23
CA GLY A 109 25.48 60.79 -16.75
C GLY A 109 25.41 62.01 -15.86
N GLU A 110 25.73 61.90 -14.57
CA GLU A 110 26.24 63.05 -13.80
C GLU A 110 27.57 62.67 -13.13
N LYS A 111 28.64 62.79 -13.92
CA LYS A 111 30.03 62.82 -13.44
C LYS A 111 30.66 64.11 -13.90
N ALA A 112 30.70 65.12 -13.03
CA ALA A 112 31.66 66.24 -13.14
C ALA A 112 31.93 66.85 -11.77
N ALA A 113 33.21 66.89 -11.41
CA ALA A 113 33.76 67.22 -10.10
C ALA A 113 33.82 68.71 -9.77
N VAL A 114 33.66 69.07 -8.49
CA VAL A 114 34.30 70.21 -7.79
C VAL A 114 34.46 69.85 -6.29
N PRO A 115 35.60 70.16 -5.63
CA PRO A 115 35.88 69.72 -4.26
C PRO A 115 35.45 70.77 -3.22
N GLU A 116 34.96 70.30 -2.06
CA GLU A 116 35.52 70.54 -0.72
C GLU A 116 34.47 70.25 0.39
N GLU A 117 34.86 69.29 1.24
CA GLU A 117 34.67 69.20 2.69
C GLU A 117 33.42 69.83 3.34
N GLU A 118 32.44 68.98 3.72
CA GLU A 118 31.74 69.03 5.02
C GLU A 118 30.84 67.78 5.15
N GLU A 119 31.28 66.83 5.96
CA GLU A 119 30.74 65.48 6.09
C GLU A 119 29.30 65.47 6.66
N ASP A 120 28.42 64.80 5.92
CA ASP A 120 27.08 64.30 6.30
C ASP A 120 25.86 65.24 6.36
N ALA A 121 26.01 66.58 6.38
CA ALA A 121 24.85 67.49 6.21
C ALA A 121 24.55 67.84 4.74
N SER A 122 25.56 67.73 3.87
CA SER A 122 25.61 68.32 2.53
C SER A 122 25.59 67.29 1.40
N LEU A 123 25.12 66.06 1.65
CA LEU A 123 24.97 65.07 0.57
C LEU A 123 23.88 65.55 -0.40
N SER A 124 24.20 65.59 -1.70
CA SER A 124 23.19 65.76 -2.75
C SER A 124 22.12 64.68 -2.57
N ASN A 125 20.86 64.98 -2.94
CA ASN A 125 19.78 63.99 -2.84
C ASN A 125 20.13 62.71 -3.60
N GLU A 126 20.88 62.82 -4.70
CA GLU A 126 21.39 61.71 -5.50
C GLU A 126 22.40 60.85 -4.73
N GLU A 127 23.39 61.43 -4.07
CA GLU A 127 24.36 60.68 -3.27
C GLU A 127 23.70 59.97 -2.07
N ARG A 128 22.64 60.57 -1.50
CA ARG A 128 21.82 59.92 -0.47
C ARG A 128 21.03 58.74 -1.04
N GLU A 129 20.51 58.87 -2.25
CA GLU A 129 19.80 57.81 -2.95
C GLU A 129 20.74 56.67 -3.36
N GLU A 130 21.92 56.98 -3.89
CA GLU A 130 22.96 56.00 -4.21
C GLU A 130 23.38 55.22 -2.97
N ARG A 131 23.71 55.89 -1.85
CA ARG A 131 24.06 55.21 -0.60
C ARG A 131 22.90 54.36 -0.05
N ARG A 132 21.66 54.80 -0.24
CA ARG A 132 20.46 54.01 0.15
C ARG A 132 20.30 52.78 -0.73
N LEU A 133 20.50 52.91 -2.04
CA LEU A 133 20.44 51.80 -2.99
C LEU A 133 21.57 50.81 -2.74
N ASP A 134 22.78 51.28 -2.46
CA ASP A 134 23.91 50.44 -2.09
C ASP A 134 23.67 49.68 -0.79
N ALA A 135 23.15 50.36 0.24
CA ALA A 135 22.77 49.71 1.49
C ALA A 135 21.65 48.65 1.27
N GLN A 136 20.68 48.93 0.40
CA GLN A 136 19.63 47.97 0.02
C GLN A 136 20.21 46.79 -0.77
N LEU A 137 21.14 47.03 -1.69
CA LEU A 137 21.82 45.99 -2.46
C LEU A 137 22.66 45.10 -1.56
N GLU A 138 23.38 45.66 -0.60
CA GLU A 138 24.14 44.89 0.39
C GLU A 138 23.21 44.07 1.29
N ALA A 139 22.11 44.66 1.77
CA ALA A 139 21.10 43.93 2.54
C ALA A 139 20.48 42.79 1.73
N LEU A 140 20.17 43.00 0.44
CA LEU A 140 19.66 41.97 -0.45
C LEU A 140 20.70 40.88 -0.73
N ARG A 141 21.98 41.24 -0.90
CA ARG A 141 23.08 40.27 -1.07
C ARG A 141 23.25 39.39 0.17
N LEU A 142 23.13 39.96 1.37
CA LEU A 142 23.15 39.21 2.62
C LEU A 142 21.95 38.25 2.70
N LYS A 143 20.73 38.75 2.43
CA LYS A 143 19.52 37.90 2.38
C LYS A 143 19.65 36.76 1.36
N LEU A 144 20.25 37.02 0.20
CA LEU A 144 20.46 36.00 -0.83
C LEU A 144 21.44 34.92 -0.32
N ARG A 145 22.51 35.31 0.36
CA ARG A 145 23.43 34.35 1.01
C ARG A 145 22.74 33.51 2.07
N GLU A 146 21.94 34.12 2.94
CA GLU A 146 21.15 33.42 3.96
C GLU A 146 20.16 32.42 3.33
N LEU A 147 19.40 32.85 2.32
CA LEU A 147 18.48 31.99 1.59
C LEU A 147 19.20 30.87 0.85
N THR A 148 20.39 31.13 0.30
CA THR A 148 21.20 30.10 -0.36
C THR A 148 21.67 29.05 0.65
N ALA A 149 22.13 29.47 1.83
CA ALA A 149 22.52 28.57 2.89
C ALA A 149 21.32 27.74 3.40
N SER A 150 20.16 28.38 3.56
CA SER A 150 18.91 27.70 3.94
C SER A 150 18.43 26.70 2.87
N ASN A 151 18.56 27.03 1.58
CA ASN A 151 18.22 26.10 0.51
C ASN A 151 19.16 24.90 0.50
N GLN A 152 20.47 25.12 0.70
CA GLN A 152 21.43 24.02 0.81
C GLN A 152 21.14 23.10 2.01
N SER A 153 20.75 23.65 3.16
CA SER A 153 20.36 22.82 4.31
C SER A 153 19.09 22.03 4.01
N LEU A 154 18.09 22.64 3.38
CA LEU A 154 16.86 21.95 2.98
C LEU A 154 17.12 20.84 1.95
N GLU A 155 18.03 21.06 1.00
CA GLU A 155 18.43 20.02 0.03
C GLU A 155 19.11 18.82 0.71
N LEU A 156 19.92 19.07 1.74
CA LEU A 156 20.55 18.00 2.52
C LEU A 156 19.51 17.23 3.35
N GLU A 157 18.56 17.94 3.97
CA GLU A 157 17.45 17.33 4.70
C GLU A 157 16.55 16.50 3.78
N GLN A 158 16.24 17.01 2.58
CA GLN A 158 15.49 16.27 1.57
C GLN A 158 16.19 14.96 1.19
N LYS A 159 17.50 15.02 0.90
CA LYS A 159 18.29 13.82 0.60
C LYS A 159 18.30 12.82 1.77
N ALA A 160 18.36 13.29 3.01
CA ALA A 160 18.29 12.44 4.19
C ALA A 160 16.91 11.78 4.35
N LEU A 161 15.82 12.53 4.08
CA LEU A 161 14.46 11.99 4.08
C LEU A 161 14.26 10.97 2.96
N ASP A 162 14.79 11.20 1.77
CA ASP A 162 14.71 10.26 0.66
C ASP A 162 15.43 8.94 0.99
N GLN A 163 16.62 9.01 1.58
CA GLN A 163 17.35 7.83 2.06
C GLN A 163 16.55 7.07 3.13
N ARG A 164 15.93 7.79 4.08
CA ARG A 164 15.10 7.17 5.11
C ARG A 164 13.85 6.52 4.52
N THR A 165 13.22 7.16 3.54
CA THR A 165 12.07 6.61 2.81
C THR A 165 12.46 5.33 2.08
N GLN A 166 13.62 5.31 1.42
CA GLN A 166 14.16 4.11 0.77
C GLN A 166 14.39 2.98 1.79
N GLN A 167 15.01 3.27 2.94
CA GLN A 167 15.18 2.28 4.02
C GLN A 167 13.83 1.73 4.53
N PHE A 168 12.82 2.58 4.69
CA PHE A 168 11.48 2.12 5.06
C PHE A 168 10.85 1.24 3.99
N GLN A 169 11.00 1.59 2.71
CA GLN A 169 10.52 0.76 1.61
C GLN A 169 11.24 -0.60 1.59
N GLU A 170 12.54 -0.63 1.86
CA GLU A 170 13.30 -1.88 2.02
C GLU A 170 12.76 -2.72 3.18
N TYR A 171 12.52 -2.14 4.35
CA TYR A 171 11.90 -2.86 5.48
C TYR A 171 10.50 -3.37 5.15
N VAL A 172 9.66 -2.55 4.52
CA VAL A 172 8.32 -2.97 4.07
C VAL A 172 8.43 -4.14 3.09
N SER A 173 9.38 -4.09 2.15
CA SER A 173 9.62 -5.19 1.22
C SER A 173 10.09 -6.46 1.93
N GLN A 174 10.97 -6.35 2.93
CA GLN A 174 11.44 -7.48 3.73
C GLN A 174 10.31 -8.08 4.56
N VAL A 175 9.33 -7.28 4.97
CA VAL A 175 8.20 -7.69 5.82
C VAL A 175 6.96 -8.03 4.97
N SER A 176 6.97 -7.79 3.66
CA SER A 176 5.85 -8.05 2.75
C SER A 176 5.33 -9.48 2.77
N PHE A 177 6.17 -10.46 3.13
CA PHE A 177 5.73 -11.85 3.34
C PHE A 177 4.74 -12.02 4.50
N LEU A 178 4.66 -11.05 5.43
CA LEU A 178 3.68 -11.04 6.50
C LEU A 178 2.28 -10.65 6.00
N ASP A 179 2.15 -9.94 4.87
CA ASP A 179 0.83 -9.65 4.30
C ASP A 179 0.14 -10.94 3.78
N ASP A 180 0.94 -11.92 3.36
CA ASP A 180 0.48 -13.25 2.94
C ASP A 180 0.27 -14.22 4.12
N MET A 181 0.63 -13.82 5.35
CA MET A 181 0.43 -14.66 6.53
C MET A 181 -1.03 -14.61 6.98
N PRO A 182 -1.70 -15.76 7.16
CA PRO A 182 -3.08 -15.78 7.63
C PRO A 182 -3.20 -15.17 9.04
N GLU A 183 -4.16 -14.25 9.24
CA GLU A 183 -4.44 -13.55 10.51
C GLU A 183 -4.61 -14.49 11.73
N ARG A 184 -4.94 -15.75 11.47
CA ARG A 184 -5.03 -16.83 12.45
C ARG A 184 -3.98 -17.89 12.20
N ALA A 185 -2.70 -17.52 12.27
CA ALA A 185 -1.67 -18.50 12.58
C ALA A 185 -1.96 -19.00 14.00
N ILE A 186 -2.63 -20.15 14.13
CA ILE A 186 -2.73 -20.86 15.40
C ILE A 186 -1.30 -21.02 15.87
N SER A 187 -0.93 -20.34 16.96
CA SER A 187 0.44 -20.37 17.43
C SER A 187 0.83 -21.85 17.60
N PRO A 188 2.01 -22.27 17.11
CA PRO A 188 2.43 -23.67 17.21
C PRO A 188 2.29 -24.19 18.65
N LEU A 189 2.53 -23.31 19.62
CA LEU A 189 2.33 -23.50 21.05
C LEU A 189 0.88 -23.80 21.47
N LYS A 190 -0.13 -23.07 20.96
CA LYS A 190 -1.53 -23.36 21.26
C LYS A 190 -1.96 -24.70 20.66
N ARG A 191 -1.54 -24.99 19.43
CA ARG A 191 -1.80 -26.29 18.79
C ARG A 191 -1.18 -27.42 19.62
N THR A 192 0.07 -27.31 20.03
CA THR A 192 0.71 -28.33 20.87
C THR A 192 0.02 -28.49 22.23
N ALA A 193 -0.45 -27.40 22.85
CA ALA A 193 -1.16 -27.46 24.12
C ALA A 193 -2.50 -28.20 23.98
N GLU A 194 -3.28 -27.92 22.95
CA GLU A 194 -4.54 -28.61 22.68
C GLU A 194 -4.33 -30.11 22.39
N HIS A 195 -3.30 -30.47 21.60
CA HIS A 195 -2.94 -31.86 21.35
C HIS A 195 -2.50 -32.59 22.63
N ILE A 196 -1.73 -31.93 23.51
CA ILE A 196 -1.32 -32.49 24.80
C ILE A 196 -2.53 -32.69 25.72
N SER A 197 -3.46 -31.74 25.78
CA SER A 197 -4.69 -31.87 26.56
C SER A 197 -5.57 -33.01 26.04
N ALA A 198 -5.77 -33.12 24.72
CA ALA A 198 -6.54 -34.21 24.12
C ALA A 198 -5.90 -35.59 24.40
N LEU A 199 -4.57 -35.66 24.39
CA LEU A 199 -3.83 -36.89 24.68
C LEU A 199 -3.94 -37.28 26.17
N HIS A 200 -3.96 -36.30 27.07
CA HIS A 200 -4.22 -36.54 28.49
C HIS A 200 -5.65 -37.04 28.75
N GLU A 201 -6.66 -36.46 28.09
CA GLU A 201 -8.05 -36.95 28.17
C GLU A 201 -8.18 -38.38 27.64
N ALA A 202 -7.50 -38.70 26.53
CA ALA A 202 -7.48 -40.06 25.99
C ALA A 202 -6.88 -41.07 26.98
N PHE A 203 -5.83 -40.70 27.71
CA PHE A 203 -5.28 -41.57 28.76
C PHE A 203 -6.25 -41.79 29.92
N LEU A 204 -6.94 -40.73 30.38
CA LEU A 204 -7.96 -40.88 31.42
C LEU A 204 -9.11 -41.78 30.99
N GLN A 205 -9.53 -41.70 29.71
CA GLN A 205 -10.53 -42.60 29.15
C GLN A 205 -10.03 -44.04 29.12
N MET A 206 -8.78 -44.29 28.70
CA MET A 206 -8.18 -45.63 28.72
C MET A 206 -8.14 -46.22 30.14
N ASP A 207 -7.75 -45.43 31.13
CA ASP A 207 -7.72 -45.88 32.53
C ASP A 207 -9.13 -46.25 33.02
N SER A 208 -10.14 -45.45 32.65
CA SER A 208 -11.54 -45.74 32.98
C SER A 208 -12.06 -47.03 32.31
N ILE A 209 -11.69 -47.26 31.06
CA ILE A 209 -12.04 -48.48 30.31
C ILE A 209 -11.35 -49.69 30.94
N GLN A 210 -10.08 -49.56 31.34
CA GLN A 210 -9.36 -50.61 32.03
C GLN A 210 -10.00 -50.96 33.37
N ALA A 211 -10.39 -49.96 34.16
CA ALA A 211 -11.10 -50.18 35.42
C ALA A 211 -12.44 -50.91 35.21
N ALA A 212 -13.21 -50.53 34.19
CA ALA A 212 -14.46 -51.20 33.83
C ALA A 212 -14.24 -52.65 33.39
N LEU A 213 -13.23 -52.92 32.55
CA LEU A 213 -12.85 -54.26 32.13
C LEU A 213 -12.41 -55.14 33.31
N GLU A 214 -11.65 -54.57 34.25
CA GLU A 214 -11.27 -55.29 35.46
C GLU A 214 -12.47 -55.63 36.33
N GLU A 215 -13.42 -54.71 36.47
CA GLU A 215 -14.66 -54.93 37.21
C GLU A 215 -15.54 -56.01 36.55
N ASP A 216 -15.74 -55.94 35.24
CA ASP A 216 -16.44 -56.97 34.46
C ASP A 216 -15.77 -58.33 34.60
N SER A 217 -14.43 -58.38 34.60
CA SER A 217 -13.70 -59.63 34.82
C SER A 217 -13.96 -60.21 36.22
N ARG A 218 -14.06 -59.36 37.24
CA ARG A 218 -14.37 -59.74 38.62
C ARG A 218 -15.82 -60.21 38.74
N GLN A 219 -16.76 -59.51 38.10
CA GLN A 219 -18.17 -59.88 38.06
C GLN A 219 -18.38 -61.22 37.33
N PHE A 220 -17.72 -61.42 36.20
CA PHE A 220 -17.74 -62.69 35.46
C PHE A 220 -17.20 -63.84 36.32
N LYS A 221 -16.08 -63.64 37.02
CA LYS A 221 -15.54 -64.64 37.97
C LYS A 221 -16.54 -64.96 39.09
N ARG A 222 -17.15 -63.94 39.70
CA ARG A 222 -18.19 -64.12 40.74
C ARG A 222 -19.39 -64.90 40.19
N SER A 223 -19.93 -64.50 39.05
CA SER A 223 -21.04 -65.15 38.36
C SER A 223 -20.76 -66.63 38.05
N LYS A 224 -19.55 -66.94 37.55
CA LYS A 224 -19.09 -68.31 37.29
C LYS A 224 -19.00 -69.16 38.55
N VAL A 225 -18.56 -68.57 39.68
CA VAL A 225 -18.53 -69.28 40.98
C VAL A 225 -19.94 -69.55 41.49
N THR A 226 -20.85 -68.58 41.43
CA THR A 226 -22.25 -68.74 41.84
C THR A 226 -22.99 -69.79 41.00
N THR A 227 -22.82 -69.78 39.68
CA THR A 227 -23.42 -70.80 38.79
C THR A 227 -22.83 -72.18 39.06
N ARG A 228 -21.52 -72.34 39.22
CA ARG A 228 -20.92 -73.62 39.66
C ARG A 228 -21.47 -74.08 41.01
N GLY A 229 -21.67 -73.17 41.96
CA GLY A 229 -22.29 -73.48 43.25
C GLY A 229 -23.74 -73.95 43.11
N SER A 230 -24.52 -73.29 42.25
CA SER A 230 -25.89 -73.68 41.91
C SER A 230 -25.96 -75.06 41.28
N PHE A 231 -25.16 -75.33 40.25
CA PHE A 231 -25.09 -76.66 39.62
C PHE A 231 -24.68 -77.75 40.60
N ARG A 232 -23.75 -77.45 41.51
CA ARG A 232 -23.31 -78.40 42.54
C ARG A 232 -24.41 -78.69 43.56
N ASN A 233 -25.20 -77.68 43.94
CA ASN A 233 -26.38 -77.86 44.80
C ASN A 233 -27.50 -78.63 44.10
N LEU A 234 -27.74 -78.35 42.81
CA LEU A 234 -28.69 -79.10 42.00
C LEU A 234 -28.29 -80.58 41.90
N HIS A 235 -27.00 -80.83 41.63
CA HIS A 235 -26.46 -82.19 41.57
C HIS A 235 -26.60 -82.92 42.91
N LYS A 236 -26.28 -82.28 44.04
CA LYS A 236 -26.49 -82.84 45.38
C LYS A 236 -27.96 -83.19 45.65
N ARG A 237 -28.89 -82.29 45.31
CA ARG A 237 -30.33 -82.54 45.44
C ARG A 237 -30.77 -83.70 44.56
N PHE A 238 -30.28 -83.78 43.33
CA PHE A 238 -30.59 -84.86 42.41
C PHE A 238 -30.05 -86.20 42.93
N THR A 239 -28.80 -86.26 43.40
CA THR A 239 -28.23 -87.48 43.97
C THR A 239 -28.91 -87.91 45.27
N ALA A 240 -29.30 -86.96 46.14
CA ALA A 240 -30.05 -87.27 47.37
C ALA A 240 -31.43 -87.85 47.05
N ARG A 241 -32.14 -87.25 46.08
CA ARG A 241 -33.44 -87.75 45.61
C ARG A 241 -33.32 -89.10 44.90
N ALA A 242 -32.23 -89.34 44.17
CA ALA A 242 -31.94 -90.62 43.56
C ALA A 242 -31.59 -91.70 44.60
N SER A 243 -30.93 -91.35 45.71
CA SER A 243 -30.67 -92.28 46.83
C SER A 243 -31.89 -92.56 47.69
N GLU A 244 -32.86 -91.63 47.76
CA GLU A 244 -34.19 -91.91 48.33
C GLU A 244 -35.02 -92.82 47.42
N MET A 245 -34.73 -92.83 46.12
CA MET A 245 -35.38 -93.65 45.08
C MET A 245 -34.65 -94.97 44.78
N THR A 246 -34.07 -95.63 45.78
CA THR A 246 -33.63 -97.01 45.63
C THR A 246 -34.78 -97.98 45.89
N TYR A 247 -35.60 -98.21 44.86
CA TYR A 247 -36.65 -99.23 44.81
C TYR A 247 -35.99 -100.62 44.80
N ARG A 248 -36.18 -101.41 45.86
CA ARG A 248 -35.60 -102.76 45.96
C ARG A 248 -36.64 -103.86 46.02
N THR A 249 -37.92 -103.53 46.17
CA THR A 249 -39.01 -104.51 46.20
C THR A 249 -40.15 -104.10 45.27
N THR A 250 -40.99 -105.07 44.88
CA THR A 250 -42.13 -104.84 43.98
C THR A 250 -43.25 -104.00 44.59
N GLU A 251 -43.32 -103.92 45.93
CA GLU A 251 -44.28 -103.08 46.66
C GLU A 251 -43.93 -101.59 46.55
N ASP A 252 -42.64 -101.25 46.48
CA ASP A 252 -42.19 -99.85 46.35
C ASP A 252 -42.60 -99.22 44.98
N LEU A 253 -42.87 -100.04 43.96
CA LEU A 253 -43.30 -99.59 42.62
C LEU A 253 -44.80 -99.25 42.58
N GLU A 254 -45.64 -99.93 43.37
CA GLU A 254 -47.06 -99.62 43.48
C GLU A 254 -47.29 -98.30 44.21
N ASP A 255 -46.45 -98.01 45.21
CA ASP A 255 -46.46 -96.77 45.98
C ASP A 255 -45.99 -95.55 45.17
N LEU A 256 -45.18 -95.77 44.11
CA LEU A 256 -44.82 -94.74 43.14
C LEU A 256 -45.96 -94.45 42.17
N HIS A 257 -46.68 -95.48 41.73
CA HIS A 257 -47.83 -95.34 40.84
C HIS A 257 -48.97 -94.55 41.50
N SER A 258 -49.21 -94.78 42.79
CA SER A 258 -50.23 -94.02 43.56
C SER A 258 -49.84 -92.55 43.77
N LYS A 259 -48.56 -92.25 44.01
CA LYS A 259 -48.05 -90.87 44.13
C LYS A 259 -48.00 -90.10 42.81
N LEU A 260 -47.79 -90.78 41.68
CA LEU A 260 -47.85 -90.16 40.34
C LEU A 260 -49.28 -89.87 39.88
N LEU A 261 -50.27 -90.63 40.37
CA LEU A 261 -51.69 -90.39 40.12
C LEU A 261 -52.28 -89.23 40.94
N THR A 262 -51.53 -88.71 41.93
CA THR A 262 -51.97 -87.64 42.83
C THR A 262 -51.19 -86.33 42.67
N MET A 263 -50.22 -86.27 41.74
CA MET A 263 -49.62 -85.02 41.24
C MET A 263 -50.34 -84.55 39.98
#